data_AF-A0A4Q3SAY8-F1
#
_entry.id   AF-A0A4Q3SAY8-F1
#
_cell.length_a   1.000
_cell.length_b   1.000
_cell.length_c   1.000
_cell.angle_alpha   90.00
_cell.angle_beta   90.00
_cell.angle_gamma   90.00
#
_symmetry.space_group_name_H-M   'P 1'
#
loop_
_entity.id
_entity.type
_entity.pdbx_description
1 polymer ?
#
loop_
_entity_poly.entity_id
_entity_poly.type
_entity_poly.pdbx_seq_one_letter_code
_entity_poly.pdbx_strand_id
1 'polypeptide(L)'
;LKGKTWQPLTNAFKPVIDAALEKTGATKYWAAVFEAYNKIPLTKKVNTDLSNYVTGRALGGMFYQVALEEQSIRKNPAARVNDILKKVFGS
;
A
#
# COMPACT_ATOMS: atom_id res chain seq x y z
N LEU A 1 11.32 -8.98 5.43
CA LEU A 1 10.07 -8.32 5.84
C LEU A 1 9.01 -8.40 4.74
N LYS A 2 9.15 -7.64 3.65
CA LYS A 2 8.16 -7.59 2.55
C LYS A 2 7.67 -8.95 2.05
N GLY A 3 8.56 -9.86 1.66
CA GLY A 3 8.15 -11.18 1.14
C GLY A 3 7.41 -12.09 2.12
N LYS A 4 7.53 -11.85 3.44
CA LYS A 4 6.86 -12.67 4.47
C LYS A 4 5.52 -12.09 4.93
N THR A 5 5.37 -10.76 4.88
CA THR A 5 4.19 -10.05 5.41
C THR A 5 3.26 -9.52 4.33
N TRP A 6 3.67 -9.57 3.05
CA TRP A 6 2.88 -9.05 1.93
C TRP A 6 1.47 -9.64 1.88
N GLN A 7 1.34 -10.97 1.83
CA GLN A 7 0.04 -11.62 1.67
C GLN A 7 -0.88 -11.43 2.89
N PRO A 8 -0.41 -11.57 4.15
CA PRO A 8 -1.21 -11.19 5.32
C PRO A 8 -1.69 -9.75 5.31
N LEU A 9 -0.83 -8.80 4.92
CA LEU A 9 -1.18 -7.39 4.83
C LEU A 9 -2.17 -7.11 3.69
N THR A 10 -2.01 -7.73 2.53
CA THR A 10 -3.01 -7.66 1.45
C THR A 10 -4.37 -8.10 1.95
N ASN A 11 -4.46 -9.24 2.64
CA ASN A 11 -5.72 -9.75 3.16
C ASN A 11 -6.36 -8.82 4.19
N ALA A 12 -5.56 -8.17 5.04
CA ALA A 12 -6.05 -7.26 6.06
C ALA A 12 -6.51 -5.91 5.48
N PHE A 13 -5.79 -5.36 4.51
CA PHE A 13 -6.03 -4.02 3.98
C PHE A 13 -7.01 -3.99 2.81
N LYS A 14 -7.10 -5.07 2.02
CA LYS A 14 -7.97 -5.13 0.84
C LYS A 14 -9.45 -4.79 1.16
N PRO A 15 -10.09 -5.32 2.22
CA PRO A 15 -11.50 -5.02 2.52
C PRO A 15 -11.75 -3.52 2.78
N VAL A 16 -10.80 -2.83 3.42
CA VAL A 16 -10.90 -1.39 3.70
C VAL A 16 -10.79 -0.58 2.41
N ILE A 17 -9.87 -0.99 1.51
CA ILE A 17 -9.69 -0.37 0.21
C ILE A 17 -10.92 -0.61 -0.68
N ASP A 18 -11.46 -1.84 -0.67
CA ASP A 18 -12.70 -2.19 -1.37
C ASP A 18 -13.83 -1.24 -0.96
N ALA A 19 -14.11 -1.12 0.34
CA ALA A 19 -15.15 -0.24 0.85
C ALA A 19 -14.95 1.24 0.46
N ALA A 20 -13.70 1.73 0.46
CA ALA A 20 -13.38 3.10 0.07
C ALA A 20 -13.60 3.35 -1.44
N LEU A 21 -13.20 2.38 -2.29
CA LEU A 21 -13.38 2.48 -3.74
C LEU A 21 -14.85 2.31 -4.13
N GLU A 22 -15.61 1.45 -3.44
CA GLU A 22 -17.05 1.29 -3.65
C GLU A 22 -17.81 2.57 -3.31
N LYS A 23 -17.47 3.23 -2.19
CA LYS A 23 -18.11 4.51 -1.80
C LYS A 23 -17.98 5.61 -2.86
N THR A 24 -16.91 5.56 -3.65
CA THR A 24 -16.65 6.55 -4.71
C THR A 24 -17.11 6.08 -6.09
N GLY A 25 -17.58 4.84 -6.22
CA GLY A 25 -17.90 4.21 -7.50
C GLY A 25 -16.68 3.99 -8.41
N ALA A 26 -15.46 4.17 -7.90
CA ALA A 26 -14.23 4.17 -8.69
C ALA A 26 -14.00 2.84 -9.41
N THR A 27 -14.33 1.70 -8.76
CA THR A 27 -14.23 0.36 -9.36
C THR A 27 -15.08 0.24 -10.63
N LYS A 28 -16.33 0.74 -10.58
CA LYS A 28 -17.28 0.68 -11.71
C LYS A 28 -16.78 1.48 -12.91
N TYR A 29 -16.41 2.75 -12.69
CA TYR A 29 -15.98 3.62 -13.78
C TYR A 29 -14.64 3.19 -14.36
N TRP A 30 -13.71 2.74 -13.52
CA TRP A 30 -12.42 2.22 -13.97
C TRP A 30 -12.59 0.99 -14.87
N ALA A 31 -13.38 0.01 -14.43
CA ALA A 31 -13.63 -1.20 -15.22
C ALA A 31 -14.24 -0.83 -16.59
N ALA A 32 -15.28 0.00 -16.62
CA ALA A 32 -15.95 0.39 -17.85
C ALA A 32 -15.00 1.06 -18.88
N VAL A 33 -14.15 1.99 -18.41
CA VAL A 33 -13.20 2.70 -19.29
C VAL A 33 -12.10 1.75 -19.78
N PHE A 34 -11.50 0.98 -18.88
CA PHE A 34 -10.33 0.19 -19.22
C PHE A 34 -10.67 -1.13 -19.92
N GLU A 35 -11.88 -1.67 -19.77
CA GLU A 35 -12.38 -2.74 -20.62
C GLU A 35 -12.50 -2.32 -22.08
N ALA A 36 -13.00 -1.11 -22.34
CA ALA A 36 -13.08 -0.55 -23.69
C ALA A 36 -11.67 -0.27 -24.25
N TYR A 37 -10.81 0.39 -23.47
CA TYR A 37 -9.43 0.66 -23.84
C TYR A 37 -8.66 -0.64 -24.18
N ASN A 38 -8.82 -1.68 -23.36
CA ASN A 38 -8.16 -2.96 -23.57
C ASN A 38 -8.61 -3.68 -24.85
N LYS A 39 -9.74 -3.32 -25.48
CA LYS A 39 -10.15 -3.90 -26.78
C LYS A 39 -9.35 -3.34 -27.96
N ILE A 40 -8.65 -2.22 -27.79
CA ILE A 40 -7.87 -1.59 -28.85
C ILE A 40 -6.58 -2.41 -29.08
N PRO A 41 -6.35 -2.93 -30.31
CA PRO A 41 -5.13 -3.67 -30.62
C PRO A 41 -3.88 -2.77 -30.56
N LEU A 42 -2.71 -3.37 -30.35
CA LEU A 42 -1.41 -2.69 -30.24
C LEU A 42 -1.26 -1.73 -29.03
N THR A 43 -2.19 -1.79 -28.06
CA THR A 43 -2.08 -1.07 -26.78
C THR A 43 -1.56 -1.97 -25.65
N LYS A 44 -0.95 -1.36 -24.63
CA LYS A 44 -0.58 -2.07 -23.39
C LYS A 44 -1.83 -2.29 -22.54
N LYS A 45 -2.15 -3.56 -22.25
CA LYS A 45 -3.30 -3.91 -21.41
C LYS A 45 -3.17 -3.31 -20.01
N VAL A 46 -4.28 -2.76 -19.52
CA VAL A 46 -4.41 -2.23 -18.17
C VAL A 46 -5.19 -3.22 -17.31
N ASN A 47 -4.79 -3.39 -16.05
CA ASN A 47 -5.55 -4.20 -15.10
C ASN A 47 -6.87 -3.49 -14.76
N THR A 48 -8.00 -4.12 -15.05
CA THR A 48 -9.34 -3.61 -14.76
C THR A 48 -9.74 -3.82 -13.30
N ASP A 49 -9.03 -4.69 -12.57
CA ASP A 49 -9.20 -4.83 -11.13
C ASP A 49 -8.48 -3.70 -10.39
N LEU A 50 -9.20 -2.59 -10.24
CA LEU A 50 -8.73 -1.40 -9.55
C LEU A 50 -8.38 -1.69 -8.08
N SER A 51 -9.15 -2.55 -7.42
CA SER A 51 -8.93 -2.88 -6.01
C SER A 51 -7.58 -3.55 -5.80
N ASN A 52 -7.29 -4.60 -6.57
CA ASN A 52 -6.03 -5.31 -6.47
C ASN A 52 -4.85 -4.39 -6.83
N TYR A 53 -5.02 -3.54 -7.85
CA TYR A 53 -3.99 -2.58 -8.23
C TYR A 53 -3.70 -1.56 -7.12
N VAL A 54 -4.74 -0.91 -6.58
CA VAL A 54 -4.60 0.10 -5.51
C VAL A 54 -4.05 -0.53 -4.24
N THR A 55 -4.49 -1.73 -3.87
CA THR A 55 -3.97 -2.47 -2.72
C THR A 55 -2.47 -2.72 -2.86
N GLY A 56 -2.02 -3.20 -4.02
CA GLY A 56 -0.60 -3.39 -4.29
C GLY A 56 0.22 -2.09 -4.22
N ARG A 57 -0.32 -0.98 -4.74
CA ARG A 57 0.32 0.35 -4.68
C ARG A 57 0.42 0.88 -3.26
N ALA A 58 -0.66 0.75 -2.48
CA ALA A 58 -0.71 1.19 -1.08
C ALA A 58 0.31 0.42 -0.22
N LEU A 59 0.35 -0.91 -0.34
CA LEU A 59 1.34 -1.73 0.36
C LEU A 59 2.77 -1.40 -0.09
N GLY A 60 2.98 -1.18 -1.40
CA GLY A 60 4.27 -0.73 -1.93
C GLY A 60 4.74 0.58 -1.28
N GLY A 61 3.85 1.57 -1.18
CA GLY A 61 4.13 2.86 -0.53
C GLY A 61 4.41 2.71 0.97
N MET A 62 3.64 1.86 1.67
CA MET A 62 3.89 1.56 3.08
C MET A 62 5.28 0.96 3.29
N PHE A 63 5.68 -0.05 2.50
CA PHE A 63 7.02 -0.64 2.61
C PHE A 63 8.13 0.35 2.25
N TYR A 64 7.87 1.28 1.34
CA TYR A 64 8.81 2.36 1.03
C TYR A 64 9.04 3.26 2.25
N GLN A 65 7.97 3.68 2.94
CA GLN A 65 8.08 4.48 4.16
C GLN A 65 8.79 3.72 5.29
N VAL A 66 8.48 2.43 5.47
CA VAL A 66 9.19 1.58 6.44
C VAL A 66 10.69 1.51 6.13
N ALA A 67 11.07 1.37 4.85
CA ALA A 67 12.47 1.33 4.47
C ALA A 67 13.20 2.66 4.75
N LEU A 68 12.52 3.81 4.56
CA LEU A 68 13.06 5.12 4.91
C LEU A 68 13.24 5.29 6.43
N GLU A 69 12.27 4.82 7.21
CA GLU A 69 12.36 4.84 8.67
C GLU A 69 13.50 3.93 9.16
N GLU A 70 13.60 2.70 8.65
CA GLU A 70 14.73 1.80 8.96
C GLU A 70 16.08 2.41 8.59
N GLN A 71 16.18 3.10 7.46
CA GLN A 71 17.40 3.81 7.08
C GLN A 71 17.73 4.93 8.08
N SER A 72 16.72 5.68 8.52
CA SER A 72 16.89 6.77 9.48
C SER A 72 17.34 6.25 10.84
N ILE A 73 16.74 5.15 11.31
CA ILE A 73 17.14 4.45 12.54
C ILE A 73 18.59 3.96 12.44
N ARG A 74 19.01 3.41 11.30
CA ARG A 74 20.41 2.97 11.09
C ARG A 74 21.40 4.13 11.14
N LYS A 75 21.01 5.31 10.65
CA LYS A 75 21.86 6.52 10.69
C LYS A 75 21.97 7.13 12.08
N ASN A 76 20.91 7.05 12.90
CA ASN A 76 20.94 7.55 14.27
C ASN A 76 20.21 6.60 15.25
N PRO A 77 20.87 5.49 15.65
CA PRO A 77 20.27 4.53 16.59
C PRO A 77 20.00 5.14 17.97
N ALA A 78 20.83 6.08 18.42
CA ALA A 78 20.76 6.70 19.74
C ALA A 78 19.52 7.58 19.94
N ALA A 79 19.00 8.20 18.87
CA ALA A 79 17.75 8.98 18.93
C ALA A 79 16.53 8.11 19.31
N ARG A 80 16.46 6.87 18.80
CA ARG A 80 15.36 5.94 19.13
C ARG A 80 15.44 5.37 20.53
N VAL A 81 16.66 5.17 21.05
CA VAL A 81 16.86 4.69 22.42
C VAL A 81 16.33 5.72 23.42
N ASN A 82 16.60 7.01 23.19
CA ASN A 82 16.11 8.06 24.08
C ASN A 82 14.57 8.20 24.05
N ASP A 83 13.96 8.10 22.87
CA ASP A 83 12.50 8.22 22.72
C ASP A 83 11.74 7.02 23.30
N ILE A 84 12.23 5.79 23.08
CA ILE A 84 11.61 4.59 23.66
C ILE A 84 11.80 4.61 25.17
N LEU A 85 13.02 4.83 25.67
CA LEU A 85 13.28 4.87 27.12
C LEU A 85 12.47 5.98 27.80
N LYS A 86 12.35 7.18 27.22
CA LYS A 86 11.45 8.22 27.75
C LYS A 86 9.99 7.82 27.73
N LYS A 87 9.53 7.07 26.74
CA LYS A 87 8.12 6.66 26.63
C LYS A 87 7.74 5.53 27.62
N VAL A 88 8.67 4.66 28.00
CA VAL A 88 8.41 3.56 28.94
C VAL A 88 8.92 3.78 30.36
N PHE A 89 9.85 4.71 30.58
CA PHE A 89 10.45 4.98 31.90
C PHE A 89 10.44 6.46 32.28
N GLY A 90 9.89 7.35 31.45
CA GLY A 90 9.69 8.76 31.76
C GLY A 90 8.34 9.01 32.42
N SER A 91 8.17 8.50 33.63
CA SER A 91 7.19 8.94 34.63
C SER A 91 7.90 9.15 35.96
#